data_AF-A0A0H2ZBA3-F1
#
_entry.id   AF-A0A0H2ZBA3-F1
#
_cell.length_a   1.000
_cell.length_b   1.000
_cell.length_c   1.000
_cell.angle_alpha   90.00
_cell.angle_beta   90.00
_cell.angle_gamma   90.00
#
_symmetry.space_group_name_H-M   'P 1'
#
loop_
_entity.id
_entity.type
_entity.pdbx_description
1 polymer ?
#
loop_
_entity_poly.entity_id
_entity_poly.type
_entity_poly.pdbx_seq_one_letter_code
_entity_poly.pdbx_strand_id
1 'polypeptide(L)'
;MPDRTALPRAMLAAWVLLLLAACSQGPAPTPPASWGWQDASGERAIAPDEAYPELFQAVQESRLFSDQKHFVDALPLREPARIRADYLRERERPGFDLRAFVGRNFEESGSVETAPPEAGADLASHISDLWPALTRHYEQVPAHSSLLPLPKPYVVPGGRFREVYYWDSYFTMLGLAESGQHQRVRDMLDNFAYLIDTYGHIPNGNRSYYLSRSQPPFFAYMVDLQARREGDAAYRRYLPQLQKEYAYWMEGSAGLRHNEARLHVVKLADGSLLNRYWDNRDTPRQESFLEDRATAARAPQRPAGEVYRDLRAGAESGWDFSSRWLDDGRELASIRTTAIVPVDLNALLYHLERTIAKACASSALKACEQGYGARAEKRRQAIEDHLWHPAGYYADYDWQRRRPIERINAASLFPLFTGLASAERAGRTADSVAAQLLRPGGLATTTRASGQQWDEPNGWAPLQWVAVQGLRAYGRDALAEDIGRRFLAQVQQVYDREGKLVEKYDISGNQGGGGGGEYPLQDGFGWSNGVTLQLLRLYGPGAGR
;
A
#
# COMPACT_ATOMS: atom_id res chain seq x y z
N MET A 1 49.99 29.23 78.07
CA MET A 1 50.87 28.14 78.54
C MET A 1 50.11 26.82 78.40
N PRO A 2 50.82 25.74 78.04
CA PRO A 2 50.49 24.78 76.96
C PRO A 2 49.62 23.61 77.47
N ASP A 3 49.06 22.71 76.65
CA ASP A 3 49.85 21.67 75.97
C ASP A 3 49.16 20.91 74.83
N ARG A 4 50.02 20.31 74.00
CA ARG A 4 49.75 19.49 72.81
C ARG A 4 49.51 18.01 73.19
N THR A 5 48.74 17.25 72.40
CA THR A 5 49.19 16.07 71.62
C THR A 5 48.04 15.33 70.87
N ALA A 6 48.24 15.19 69.54
CA ALA A 6 47.94 14.14 68.55
C ALA A 6 46.66 13.22 68.52
N LEU A 7 45.85 13.39 67.44
CA LEU A 7 45.31 12.46 66.37
C LEU A 7 44.48 11.17 66.71
N PRO A 8 43.62 10.62 65.79
CA PRO A 8 42.66 11.24 64.83
C PRO A 8 41.31 10.45 64.58
N ARG A 9 40.45 11.07 63.74
CA ARG A 9 39.46 10.55 62.74
C ARG A 9 37.92 10.55 63.01
N ALA A 10 37.27 11.26 62.06
CA ALA A 10 35.93 11.14 61.47
C ALA A 10 34.72 11.46 62.38
N MET A 11 33.69 12.20 61.99
CA MET A 11 33.25 12.87 60.75
C MET A 11 32.03 13.70 61.24
N LEU A 12 31.86 14.95 60.83
CA LEU A 12 30.57 15.57 60.46
C LEU A 12 30.79 17.07 60.23
N ALA A 13 30.55 17.49 59.00
CA ALA A 13 30.93 18.78 58.47
C ALA A 13 29.77 19.80 58.49
N ALA A 14 30.10 20.96 59.06
CA ALA A 14 29.84 22.34 58.64
C ALA A 14 28.44 22.75 58.13
N TRP A 15 27.85 23.66 58.91
CA TRP A 15 26.87 24.67 58.54
C TRP A 15 27.51 25.85 57.80
N VAL A 16 26.89 26.32 56.71
CA VAL A 16 26.92 27.74 56.25
C VAL A 16 25.55 28.08 55.65
N LEU A 17 25.00 29.23 56.06
CA LEU A 17 23.73 29.84 55.63
C LEU A 17 23.67 30.10 54.12
N LEU A 18 22.49 29.88 53.52
CA LEU A 18 22.09 30.50 52.25
C LEU A 18 20.56 30.70 52.19
N LEU A 19 20.16 31.97 52.14
CA LEU A 19 18.85 32.45 51.70
C LEU A 19 18.64 32.06 50.23
N LEU A 20 17.61 31.26 49.95
CA LEU A 20 17.12 31.02 48.58
C LEU A 20 15.68 31.49 48.48
N ALA A 21 15.52 32.62 47.80
CA ALA A 21 14.27 33.07 47.22
C ALA A 21 13.89 32.13 46.06
N ALA A 22 12.60 31.84 45.97
CA ALA A 22 11.99 31.00 44.96
C ALA A 22 12.17 31.60 43.54
N CYS A 23 12.80 30.84 42.65
CA CYS A 23 12.58 30.95 41.21
C CYS A 23 12.11 29.58 40.71
N SER A 24 10.88 29.59 40.21
CA SER A 24 10.17 28.49 39.56
C SER A 24 11.01 27.84 38.46
N GLN A 25 11.44 26.60 38.67
CA GLN A 25 11.74 25.69 37.58
C GLN A 25 10.41 25.08 37.15
N GLY A 26 9.87 25.55 36.02
CA GLY A 26 8.77 24.87 35.35
C GLY A 26 9.18 23.44 34.99
N PRO A 27 8.22 22.50 34.87
CA PRO A 27 8.53 21.14 34.45
C PRO A 27 9.25 21.18 33.09
N ALA A 28 10.32 20.37 32.97
CA ALA A 28 11.00 20.17 31.71
C ALA A 28 9.97 19.78 30.62
N PRO A 29 10.10 20.28 29.38
CA PRO A 29 9.19 19.91 28.31
C PRO A 29 9.24 18.40 28.12
N THR A 30 8.12 17.74 28.34
CA THR A 30 7.91 16.35 27.98
C THR A 30 8.26 16.21 26.49
N PRO A 31 9.12 15.25 26.08
CA PRO A 31 9.29 14.98 24.66
C PRO A 31 7.90 14.68 24.06
N PRO A 32 7.55 15.21 22.88
CA PRO A 32 6.25 14.93 22.28
C PRO A 32 6.14 13.41 22.12
N ALA A 33 5.06 12.83 22.66
CA ALA A 33 4.83 11.40 22.68
C ALA A 33 4.98 10.83 21.25
N SER A 34 6.08 10.12 21.00
CA SER A 34 6.20 9.27 19.83
C SER A 34 5.31 8.06 20.09
N TRP A 35 4.13 8.04 19.48
CA TRP A 35 3.22 6.89 19.53
C TRP A 35 3.93 5.66 18.98
N GLY A 36 3.88 4.54 19.71
CA GLY A 36 4.37 3.25 19.23
C GLY A 36 3.25 2.48 18.54
N TRP A 37 3.56 1.51 17.65
CA TRP A 37 2.49 0.65 17.12
C TRP A 37 1.80 -0.15 18.23
N GLN A 38 2.53 -0.42 19.33
CA GLN A 38 2.17 -1.37 20.39
C GLN A 38 0.92 -0.96 21.18
N ASP A 39 0.42 0.25 20.96
CA ASP A 39 -0.78 0.79 21.60
C ASP A 39 -2.09 0.28 20.97
N ALA A 40 -2.02 -0.59 19.95
CA ALA A 40 -3.19 -1.21 19.31
C ALA A 40 -3.71 -2.44 20.11
N SER A 41 -4.94 -2.33 20.64
CA SER A 41 -5.74 -3.43 21.23
C SER A 41 -6.76 -3.94 20.19
N GLY A 42 -7.21 -5.20 20.09
CA GLY A 42 -7.22 -6.29 21.05
C GLY A 42 -8.37 -7.25 20.71
N GLU A 43 -8.31 -7.92 19.56
CA GLU A 43 -8.94 -9.21 19.26
C GLU A 43 -8.28 -9.71 17.96
N ARG A 44 -7.52 -10.80 18.02
CA ARG A 44 -6.79 -11.29 16.85
C ARG A 44 -7.80 -11.95 15.92
N ALA A 45 -8.25 -11.23 14.89
CA ALA A 45 -8.98 -11.83 13.79
C ALA A 45 -8.15 -13.00 13.24
N ILE A 46 -8.67 -14.22 13.38
CA ILE A 46 -7.96 -15.44 13.01
C ILE A 46 -8.11 -15.61 11.49
N ALA A 47 -7.01 -15.83 10.78
CA ALA A 47 -7.08 -16.10 9.35
C ALA A 47 -7.64 -17.51 9.08
N PRO A 48 -8.29 -17.78 7.93
CA PRO A 48 -8.91 -19.07 7.64
C PRO A 48 -7.97 -20.28 7.76
N ASP A 49 -6.69 -20.12 7.41
CA ASP A 49 -5.65 -21.13 7.53
C ASP A 49 -5.30 -21.47 8.99
N GLU A 50 -5.46 -20.52 9.91
CA GLU A 50 -5.28 -20.73 11.35
C GLU A 50 -6.55 -21.28 12.01
N ALA A 51 -7.73 -20.91 11.51
CA ALA A 51 -9.03 -21.28 12.09
C ALA A 51 -9.37 -22.77 11.89
N TYR A 52 -9.08 -23.33 10.72
CA TYR A 52 -9.36 -24.72 10.37
C TYR A 52 -8.32 -25.29 9.39
N PRO A 53 -7.04 -25.44 9.81
CA PRO A 53 -5.91 -25.69 8.91
C PRO A 53 -6.09 -26.89 7.98
N GLU A 54 -6.53 -28.03 8.49
CA GLU A 54 -6.67 -29.25 7.69
C GLU A 54 -7.81 -29.13 6.66
N LEU A 55 -8.92 -28.47 7.03
CA LEU A 55 -10.03 -28.24 6.12
C LEU A 55 -9.65 -27.20 5.06
N PHE A 56 -9.02 -26.09 5.47
CA PHE A 56 -8.52 -25.05 4.58
C PHE A 56 -7.61 -25.65 3.51
N GLN A 57 -6.60 -26.42 3.93
CA GLN A 57 -5.71 -27.08 3.00
C GLN A 57 -6.46 -28.00 2.04
N ALA A 58 -7.36 -28.84 2.54
CA ALA A 58 -8.12 -29.77 1.70
C ALA A 58 -9.00 -29.07 0.66
N VAL A 59 -9.68 -27.97 1.04
CA VAL A 59 -10.53 -27.20 0.13
C VAL A 59 -9.72 -26.51 -0.96
N GLN A 60 -8.59 -25.90 -0.59
CA GLN A 60 -7.71 -25.23 -1.56
C GLN A 60 -7.08 -26.28 -2.50
N GLU A 61 -6.54 -27.38 -1.98
CA GLU A 61 -5.88 -28.44 -2.77
C GLU A 61 -6.82 -29.19 -3.69
N SER A 62 -8.08 -29.40 -3.27
CA SER A 62 -9.08 -30.04 -4.13
C SER A 62 -9.58 -29.14 -5.26
N ARG A 63 -9.15 -27.87 -5.32
CA ARG A 63 -9.66 -26.84 -6.22
C ARG A 63 -11.19 -26.83 -6.23
N LEU A 64 -11.80 -26.86 -5.03
CA LEU A 64 -13.25 -26.93 -4.89
C LEU A 64 -13.94 -25.73 -5.58
N PHE A 65 -13.26 -24.59 -5.56
CA PHE A 65 -13.62 -23.36 -6.27
C PHE A 65 -12.53 -23.02 -7.29
N SER A 66 -12.91 -22.33 -8.36
CA SER A 66 -11.98 -21.91 -9.43
C SER A 66 -11.06 -20.76 -9.01
N ASP A 67 -11.47 -19.94 -8.05
CA ASP A 67 -10.68 -18.87 -7.43
C ASP A 67 -10.36 -19.25 -5.97
N GLN A 68 -9.07 -19.22 -5.60
CA GLN A 68 -8.59 -19.53 -4.26
C GLN A 68 -9.06 -18.50 -3.21
N LYS A 69 -9.46 -17.29 -3.64
CA LYS A 69 -10.06 -16.28 -2.77
C LYS A 69 -11.49 -16.62 -2.33
N HIS A 70 -12.18 -17.50 -3.05
CA HIS A 70 -13.58 -17.82 -2.77
C HIS A 70 -13.79 -18.38 -1.36
N PHE A 71 -12.95 -19.34 -0.96
CA PHE A 71 -13.10 -20.03 0.32
C PHE A 71 -12.60 -19.20 1.51
N VAL A 72 -11.58 -18.36 1.32
CA VAL A 72 -11.10 -17.48 2.41
C VAL A 72 -12.07 -16.33 2.73
N ASP A 73 -13.00 -16.06 1.80
CA ASP A 73 -14.08 -15.10 1.99
C ASP A 73 -15.40 -15.76 2.44
N ALA A 74 -15.48 -17.08 2.44
CA ALA A 74 -16.68 -17.81 2.85
C ALA A 74 -16.92 -17.62 4.36
N LEU A 75 -18.19 -17.42 4.73
CA LEU A 75 -18.58 -17.18 6.11
C LEU A 75 -18.84 -18.51 6.84
N PRO A 76 -18.12 -18.82 7.93
CA PRO A 76 -18.45 -19.98 8.76
C PRO A 76 -19.84 -19.82 9.40
N LEU A 77 -20.72 -20.80 9.23
CA LEU A 77 -22.08 -20.79 9.80
C LEU A 77 -22.13 -21.12 11.30
N ARG A 78 -20.97 -21.50 11.88
CA ARG A 78 -20.81 -21.95 13.26
C ARG A 78 -19.33 -21.89 13.67
N GLU A 79 -19.06 -22.06 14.96
CA GLU A 79 -17.72 -21.98 15.53
C GLU A 79 -16.65 -22.77 14.73
N PRO A 80 -15.56 -22.12 14.28
CA PRO A 80 -14.49 -22.75 13.50
C PRO A 80 -13.93 -24.02 14.13
N ALA A 81 -13.76 -24.04 15.46
CA ALA A 81 -13.27 -25.21 16.19
C ALA A 81 -14.23 -26.42 16.07
N ARG A 82 -15.55 -26.19 16.03
CA ARG A 82 -16.55 -27.25 15.83
C ARG A 82 -16.55 -27.74 14.38
N ILE A 83 -16.43 -26.84 13.41
CA ILE A 83 -16.28 -27.20 12.00
C ILE A 83 -15.04 -28.07 11.80
N ARG A 84 -13.90 -27.65 12.36
CA ARG A 84 -12.65 -28.41 12.30
C ARG A 84 -12.78 -29.79 12.94
N ALA A 85 -13.34 -29.88 14.15
CA ALA A 85 -13.53 -31.15 14.84
C ALA A 85 -14.42 -32.12 14.04
N ASP A 86 -15.49 -31.61 13.43
CA ASP A 86 -16.37 -32.40 12.58
C ASP A 86 -15.69 -32.86 11.30
N TYR A 87 -14.93 -31.97 10.65
CA TYR A 87 -14.14 -32.32 9.47
C TYR A 87 -13.15 -33.45 9.76
N LEU A 88 -12.36 -33.34 10.84
CA LEU A 88 -11.39 -34.35 11.24
C LEU A 88 -12.03 -35.71 11.55
N ARG A 89 -13.25 -35.71 12.11
CA ARG A 89 -14.01 -36.93 12.40
C ARG A 89 -14.63 -37.56 11.15
N GLU A 90 -15.05 -36.74 10.19
CA GLU A 90 -15.83 -37.18 9.03
C GLU A 90 -14.98 -37.50 7.81
N ARG A 91 -13.81 -36.85 7.64
CA ARG A 91 -12.98 -36.96 6.42
C ARG A 91 -12.49 -38.38 6.11
N GLU A 92 -12.35 -39.23 7.13
CA GLU A 92 -11.88 -40.62 6.98
C GLU A 92 -13.03 -41.62 6.78
N ARG A 93 -14.30 -41.17 6.80
CA ARG A 93 -15.46 -42.05 6.66
C ARG A 93 -15.70 -42.40 5.20
N PRO A 94 -16.06 -43.66 4.87
CA PRO A 94 -16.51 -44.01 3.52
C PRO A 94 -17.67 -43.11 3.06
N GLY A 95 -17.57 -42.57 1.85
CA GLY A 95 -18.59 -41.68 1.28
C GLY A 95 -18.53 -40.22 1.72
N PHE A 96 -17.45 -39.78 2.38
CA PHE A 96 -17.24 -38.36 2.67
C PHE A 96 -17.15 -37.53 1.38
N ASP A 97 -17.96 -36.46 1.32
CA ASP A 97 -17.96 -35.48 0.23
C ASP A 97 -17.58 -34.10 0.78
N LEU A 98 -16.43 -33.58 0.33
CA LEU A 98 -15.89 -32.29 0.76
C LEU A 98 -16.77 -31.11 0.32
N ARG A 99 -17.37 -31.17 -0.88
CA ARG A 99 -18.27 -30.11 -1.37
C ARG A 99 -19.51 -30.00 -0.51
N ALA A 100 -20.13 -31.14 -0.20
CA ALA A 100 -21.26 -31.22 0.71
C ALA A 100 -20.86 -30.82 2.14
N PHE A 101 -19.61 -31.08 2.56
CA PHE A 101 -19.09 -30.59 3.85
C PHE A 101 -18.99 -29.08 3.88
N VAL A 102 -18.42 -28.47 2.84
CA VAL A 102 -18.33 -27.01 2.75
C VAL A 102 -19.73 -26.39 2.69
N GLY A 103 -20.62 -26.88 1.82
CA GLY A 103 -21.97 -26.32 1.65
C GLY A 103 -22.87 -26.37 2.88
N ARG A 104 -22.63 -27.30 3.83
CA ARG A 104 -23.38 -27.36 5.11
C ARG A 104 -22.77 -26.53 6.24
N ASN A 105 -21.54 -26.03 6.07
CA ASN A 105 -20.77 -25.36 7.12
C ASN A 105 -20.44 -23.90 6.81
N PHE A 106 -20.54 -23.48 5.54
CA PHE A 106 -20.16 -22.16 5.09
C PHE A 106 -21.22 -21.56 4.19
N GLU A 107 -21.43 -20.27 4.33
CA GLU A 107 -22.12 -19.45 3.34
C GLU A 107 -21.08 -18.91 2.34
N GLU A 108 -21.29 -19.23 1.07
CA GLU A 108 -20.40 -18.79 0.00
C GLU A 108 -20.48 -17.28 -0.20
N SER A 109 -19.36 -16.67 -0.55
CA SER A 109 -19.28 -15.24 -0.78
C SER A 109 -19.65 -14.92 -2.25
N GLY A 110 -20.68 -14.11 -2.48
CA GLY A 110 -21.11 -13.66 -3.82
C GLY A 110 -20.30 -12.48 -4.38
N SER A 111 -20.28 -12.30 -5.71
CA SER A 111 -19.53 -11.22 -6.42
C SER A 111 -20.13 -9.83 -6.24
N VAL A 112 -19.30 -8.79 -6.37
CA VAL A 112 -19.82 -7.44 -6.63
C VAL A 112 -20.22 -7.35 -8.09
N GLU A 113 -21.52 -7.35 -8.35
CA GLU A 113 -22.07 -7.09 -9.68
C GLU A 113 -22.45 -5.62 -9.82
N THR A 114 -22.10 -5.02 -10.94
CA THR A 114 -22.52 -3.67 -11.33
C THR A 114 -23.51 -3.79 -12.48
N ALA A 115 -24.57 -2.98 -12.45
CA ALA A 115 -25.53 -2.92 -13.55
C ALA A 115 -24.83 -2.43 -14.84
N PRO A 116 -25.29 -2.87 -16.03
CA PRO A 116 -24.82 -2.30 -17.29
C PRO A 116 -25.15 -0.80 -17.36
N PRO A 117 -24.38 -0.01 -18.11
CA PRO A 117 -24.63 1.42 -18.29
C PRO A 117 -25.99 1.65 -18.94
N GLU A 118 -26.62 2.78 -18.61
CA GLU A 118 -27.77 3.25 -19.37
C GLU A 118 -27.39 3.47 -20.84
N ALA A 119 -28.32 3.17 -21.76
CA ALA A 119 -28.06 3.28 -23.19
C ALA A 119 -27.71 4.74 -23.57
N GLY A 120 -26.49 4.94 -24.07
CA GLY A 120 -25.99 6.27 -24.48
C GLY A 120 -25.43 7.13 -23.34
N ALA A 121 -25.27 6.58 -22.13
CA ALA A 121 -24.59 7.28 -21.04
C ALA A 121 -23.13 7.60 -21.41
N ASP A 122 -22.73 8.86 -21.23
CA ASP A 122 -21.33 9.23 -21.36
C ASP A 122 -20.49 8.63 -20.20
N LEU A 123 -19.17 8.58 -20.41
CA LEU A 123 -18.23 7.94 -19.49
C LEU A 123 -18.25 8.56 -18.08
N ALA A 124 -18.40 9.88 -17.95
CA ALA A 124 -18.39 10.56 -16.65
C ALA A 124 -19.70 10.32 -15.89
N SER A 125 -20.82 10.33 -16.60
CA SER A 125 -22.14 9.99 -16.04
C SER A 125 -22.16 8.54 -15.55
N HIS A 126 -21.72 7.58 -16.38
CA HIS A 126 -21.63 6.18 -15.99
C HIS A 126 -20.76 5.96 -14.75
N ILE A 127 -19.57 6.58 -14.68
CA ILE A 127 -18.71 6.47 -13.50
C ILE A 127 -19.41 6.99 -12.25
N SER A 128 -20.14 8.11 -12.37
CA SER A 128 -20.85 8.70 -11.24
C SER A 128 -21.94 7.78 -10.68
N ASP A 129 -22.63 7.04 -11.57
CA ASP A 129 -23.67 6.08 -11.22
C ASP A 129 -23.13 4.77 -10.62
N LEU A 130 -21.85 4.46 -10.83
CA LEU A 130 -21.22 3.27 -10.25
C LEU A 130 -20.88 3.42 -8.76
N TRP A 131 -20.72 4.64 -8.25
CA TRP A 131 -20.27 4.84 -6.86
C TRP A 131 -21.19 4.22 -5.80
N PRO A 132 -22.54 4.33 -5.88
CA PRO A 132 -23.43 3.60 -4.98
C PRO A 132 -23.28 2.08 -5.10
N ALA A 133 -23.15 1.54 -6.32
CA ALA A 133 -23.02 0.10 -6.56
C ALA A 133 -21.70 -0.47 -5.99
N LEU A 134 -20.65 0.33 -5.94
CA LEU A 134 -19.35 -0.02 -5.36
C LEU A 134 -19.23 0.31 -3.86
N THR A 135 -20.24 0.96 -3.26
CA THR A 135 -20.20 1.31 -1.83
C THR A 135 -20.64 0.12 -0.97
N ARG A 136 -19.92 -0.12 0.12
CA ARG A 136 -20.23 -1.12 1.15
C ARG A 136 -20.24 -0.48 2.53
N HIS A 137 -20.96 -1.07 3.46
CA HIS A 137 -21.04 -0.61 4.85
C HIS A 137 -21.26 -1.80 5.79
N TYR A 138 -20.25 -2.08 6.61
CA TYR A 138 -20.29 -3.16 7.59
C TYR A 138 -19.66 -2.69 8.91
N GLU A 139 -20.44 -1.99 9.74
CA GLU A 139 -20.02 -1.59 11.10
C GLU A 139 -19.85 -2.80 12.02
N GLN A 140 -20.61 -3.86 11.74
CA GLN A 140 -20.47 -5.17 12.35
C GLN A 140 -20.38 -6.20 11.23
N VAL A 141 -19.56 -7.20 11.45
CA VAL A 141 -19.43 -8.35 10.56
C VAL A 141 -19.93 -9.59 11.29
N PRO A 142 -20.47 -10.59 10.59
CA PRO A 142 -20.81 -11.86 11.22
C PRO A 142 -19.59 -12.46 11.93
N ALA A 143 -19.82 -13.17 13.04
CA ALA A 143 -18.75 -13.81 13.80
C ALA A 143 -17.91 -14.72 12.89
N HIS A 144 -16.59 -14.74 13.12
CA HIS A 144 -15.61 -15.53 12.36
C HIS A 144 -15.47 -15.16 10.88
N SER A 145 -16.11 -14.07 10.42
CA SER A 145 -15.86 -13.51 9.10
C SER A 145 -14.39 -13.15 8.93
N SER A 146 -13.84 -13.38 7.74
CA SER A 146 -12.54 -12.82 7.39
C SER A 146 -12.61 -11.31 7.14
N LEU A 147 -13.79 -10.74 6.82
CA LEU A 147 -13.97 -9.30 6.66
C LEU A 147 -13.83 -8.59 8.01
N LEU A 148 -13.07 -7.51 8.05
CA LEU A 148 -12.88 -6.68 9.23
C LEU A 148 -13.88 -5.51 9.21
N PRO A 149 -14.58 -5.21 10.32
CA PRO A 149 -15.58 -4.16 10.34
C PRO A 149 -14.94 -2.77 10.16
N LEU A 150 -15.70 -1.85 9.56
CA LEU A 150 -15.30 -0.46 9.38
C LEU A 150 -16.43 0.49 9.84
N PRO A 151 -16.10 1.56 10.58
CA PRO A 151 -17.10 2.43 11.22
C PRO A 151 -17.88 3.32 10.24
N LYS A 152 -17.42 3.47 9.00
CA LYS A 152 -18.05 4.29 7.95
C LYS A 152 -18.21 3.51 6.65
N PRO A 153 -19.12 3.92 5.74
CA PRO A 153 -19.19 3.29 4.44
C PRO A 153 -17.97 3.60 3.58
N TYR A 154 -17.60 2.66 2.71
CA TYR A 154 -16.40 2.72 1.88
C TYR A 154 -16.67 2.20 0.48
N VAL A 155 -15.84 2.59 -0.48
CA VAL A 155 -15.90 2.09 -1.87
C VAL A 155 -14.92 0.94 -2.05
N VAL A 156 -15.36 -0.14 -2.71
CA VAL A 156 -14.51 -1.28 -3.09
C VAL A 156 -14.12 -1.18 -4.56
N PRO A 157 -13.04 -1.85 -5.00
CA PRO A 157 -12.62 -1.78 -6.41
C PRO A 157 -13.66 -2.32 -7.39
N GLY A 158 -14.25 -3.49 -7.14
CA GLY A 158 -15.21 -4.16 -8.04
C GLY A 158 -14.89 -5.65 -8.28
N GLY A 159 -15.87 -6.42 -8.75
CA GLY A 159 -15.72 -7.85 -9.05
C GLY A 159 -15.42 -8.73 -7.82
N ARG A 160 -14.27 -9.44 -7.85
CA ARG A 160 -13.77 -10.29 -6.75
C ARG A 160 -13.28 -9.49 -5.53
N PHE A 161 -13.00 -8.21 -5.72
CA PHE A 161 -12.50 -7.31 -4.68
C PHE A 161 -13.67 -6.68 -3.92
N ARG A 162 -14.02 -7.29 -2.79
CA ARG A 162 -15.25 -7.00 -2.00
C ARG A 162 -14.94 -6.31 -0.68
N GLU A 163 -13.68 -5.98 -0.48
CA GLU A 163 -13.10 -5.29 0.67
C GLU A 163 -12.48 -3.98 0.19
N VAL A 164 -12.29 -3.03 1.10
CA VAL A 164 -11.51 -1.82 0.77
C VAL A 164 -10.06 -2.23 0.58
N TYR A 165 -9.40 -1.66 -0.43
CA TYR A 165 -7.95 -1.78 -0.64
C TYR A 165 -7.29 -0.43 -0.39
N TYR A 166 -6.10 -0.45 0.21
CA TYR A 166 -5.48 0.76 0.74
C TYR A 166 -5.12 1.77 -0.35
N TRP A 167 -4.17 1.46 -1.23
CA TRP A 167 -3.70 2.46 -2.20
C TRP A 167 -4.73 2.75 -3.30
N ASP A 168 -5.52 1.76 -3.73
CA ASP A 168 -6.66 1.91 -4.66
C ASP A 168 -7.58 3.04 -4.22
N SER A 169 -7.86 3.08 -2.92
CA SER A 169 -8.79 4.03 -2.32
C SER A 169 -8.36 5.48 -2.52
N TYR A 170 -7.07 5.79 -2.58
CA TYR A 170 -6.65 7.17 -2.87
C TYR A 170 -7.10 7.59 -4.25
N PHE A 171 -6.88 6.74 -5.25
CA PHE A 171 -7.25 7.01 -6.64
C PHE A 171 -8.77 7.04 -6.81
N THR A 172 -9.51 6.19 -6.10
CA THR A 172 -10.98 6.25 -6.01
C THR A 172 -11.45 7.54 -5.36
N MET A 173 -10.83 7.97 -4.26
CA MET A 173 -11.18 9.20 -3.54
C MET A 173 -10.98 10.45 -4.40
N LEU A 174 -10.01 10.46 -5.33
CA LEU A 174 -9.89 11.53 -6.32
C LEU A 174 -11.13 11.63 -7.21
N GLY A 175 -11.70 10.50 -7.63
CA GLY A 175 -12.94 10.43 -8.38
C GLY A 175 -14.15 10.87 -7.56
N LEU A 176 -14.27 10.36 -6.34
CA LEU A 176 -15.34 10.74 -5.41
C LEU A 176 -15.33 12.25 -5.14
N ALA A 177 -14.15 12.83 -4.94
CA ALA A 177 -14.00 14.27 -4.76
C ALA A 177 -14.45 15.05 -6.00
N GLU A 178 -14.14 14.57 -7.20
CA GLU A 178 -14.58 15.16 -8.47
C GLU A 178 -16.10 15.09 -8.64
N SER A 179 -16.71 13.96 -8.30
CA SER A 179 -18.16 13.76 -8.31
C SER A 179 -18.90 14.44 -7.13
N GLY A 180 -18.24 15.31 -6.37
CA GLY A 180 -18.85 16.03 -5.23
C GLY A 180 -19.15 15.18 -4.00
N GLN A 181 -18.73 13.91 -3.95
CA GLN A 181 -18.95 12.99 -2.83
C GLN A 181 -17.93 13.20 -1.69
N HIS A 182 -17.81 14.44 -1.24
CA HIS A 182 -16.83 14.85 -0.23
C HIS A 182 -17.03 14.15 1.13
N GLN A 183 -18.28 13.85 1.51
CA GLN A 183 -18.54 13.08 2.73
C GLN A 183 -18.00 11.65 2.62
N ARG A 184 -18.12 11.00 1.45
CA ARG A 184 -17.56 9.65 1.22
C ARG A 184 -16.04 9.66 1.29
N VAL A 185 -15.39 10.70 0.76
CA VAL A 185 -13.93 10.90 0.90
C VAL A 185 -13.53 10.98 2.37
N ARG A 186 -14.24 11.80 3.15
CA ARG A 186 -14.03 11.93 4.61
C ARG A 186 -14.24 10.60 5.35
N ASP A 187 -15.32 9.89 5.03
CA ASP A 187 -15.68 8.58 5.61
C ASP A 187 -14.58 7.54 5.37
N MET A 188 -14.07 7.44 4.14
CA MET A 188 -12.99 6.51 3.80
C MET A 188 -11.69 6.86 4.52
N LEU A 189 -11.35 8.15 4.64
CA LEU A 189 -10.17 8.57 5.39
C LEU A 189 -10.30 8.26 6.90
N ASP A 190 -11.50 8.41 7.46
CA ASP A 190 -11.80 8.02 8.85
C ASP A 190 -11.71 6.51 9.06
N ASN A 191 -12.13 5.70 8.08
CA ASN A 191 -11.91 4.25 8.12
C ASN A 191 -10.42 3.88 8.14
N PHE A 192 -9.58 4.54 7.35
CA PHE A 192 -8.14 4.28 7.36
C PHE A 192 -7.48 4.71 8.66
N ALA A 193 -7.89 5.84 9.24
CA ALA A 193 -7.47 6.24 10.58
C ALA A 193 -7.85 5.19 11.64
N TYR A 194 -9.08 4.66 11.56
CA TYR A 194 -9.54 3.57 12.41
C TYR A 194 -8.70 2.30 12.24
N LEU A 195 -8.35 1.90 11.01
CA LEU A 195 -7.49 0.73 10.76
C LEU A 195 -6.10 0.91 11.38
N ILE A 196 -5.51 2.09 11.24
CA ILE A 196 -4.22 2.44 11.87
C ILE A 196 -4.31 2.33 13.39
N ASP A 197 -5.38 2.86 13.99
CA ASP A 197 -5.56 2.82 15.45
C ASP A 197 -5.85 1.41 15.98
N THR A 198 -6.55 0.59 15.19
CA THR A 198 -6.99 -0.76 15.59
C THR A 198 -5.92 -1.83 15.37
N TYR A 199 -5.17 -1.75 14.26
CA TYR A 199 -4.24 -2.79 13.83
C TYR A 199 -2.77 -2.34 13.78
N GLY A 200 -2.50 -1.06 14.04
CA GLY A 200 -1.15 -0.48 14.01
C GLY A 200 -0.71 0.00 12.62
N HIS A 201 -1.39 -0.42 11.56
CA HIS A 201 -1.17 -0.02 10.17
C HIS A 201 -2.45 -0.19 9.35
N ILE A 202 -2.43 0.29 8.11
CA ILE A 202 -3.50 0.01 7.15
C ILE A 202 -3.17 -1.33 6.47
N PRO A 203 -3.95 -2.40 6.67
CA PRO A 203 -3.72 -3.66 5.95
C PRO A 203 -3.96 -3.51 4.45
N ASN A 204 -3.42 -4.43 3.64
CA ASN A 204 -3.62 -4.45 2.18
C ASN A 204 -5.10 -4.23 1.79
N GLY A 205 -5.99 -4.94 2.47
CA GLY A 205 -7.41 -4.62 2.54
C GLY A 205 -8.02 -5.04 3.87
N ASN A 206 -9.29 -4.72 4.13
CA ASN A 206 -9.93 -5.02 5.42
C ASN A 206 -10.35 -6.50 5.57
N ARG A 207 -9.39 -7.42 5.42
CA ARG A 207 -9.53 -8.87 5.63
C ARG A 207 -8.50 -9.38 6.63
N SER A 208 -8.84 -10.39 7.43
CA SER A 208 -7.96 -10.98 8.44
C SER A 208 -6.66 -11.53 7.85
N TYR A 209 -6.72 -12.15 6.67
CA TYR A 209 -5.56 -12.67 5.93
C TYR A 209 -4.65 -11.58 5.33
N TYR A 210 -5.08 -10.31 5.37
CA TYR A 210 -4.28 -9.15 4.96
C TYR A 210 -3.62 -8.41 6.13
N LEU A 211 -3.93 -8.74 7.39
CA LEU A 211 -3.31 -8.09 8.55
C LEU A 211 -1.79 -8.26 8.63
N SER A 212 -1.20 -9.21 7.90
CA SER A 212 0.24 -9.45 7.91
C SER A 212 1.07 -8.43 7.11
N ARG A 213 0.43 -7.60 6.28
CA ARG A 213 1.09 -6.63 5.39
C ARG A 213 0.25 -5.39 5.15
N SER A 214 0.86 -4.32 4.64
CA SER A 214 0.18 -3.11 4.21
C SER A 214 -0.03 -3.08 2.68
N GLN A 215 0.02 -1.88 2.11
CA GLN A 215 0.08 -1.55 0.68
C GLN A 215 0.85 -0.21 0.52
N PRO A 216 1.11 0.31 -0.70
CA PRO A 216 1.81 1.59 -0.86
C PRO A 216 1.18 2.73 -0.01
N PRO A 217 1.97 3.47 0.80
CA PRO A 217 1.42 4.34 1.85
C PRO A 217 0.86 5.67 1.32
N PHE A 218 -0.42 5.66 0.93
CA PHE A 218 -1.13 6.81 0.39
C PHE A 218 -1.98 7.60 1.41
N PHE A 219 -2.02 7.23 2.69
CA PHE A 219 -2.81 7.92 3.70
C PHE A 219 -2.44 9.40 3.83
N ALA A 220 -1.15 9.75 3.74
CA ALA A 220 -0.70 11.14 3.67
C ALA A 220 -1.32 11.92 2.48
N TYR A 221 -1.39 11.29 1.30
CA TYR A 221 -2.04 11.87 0.13
C TYR A 221 -3.56 11.97 0.27
N MET A 222 -4.19 11.04 0.99
CA MET A 222 -5.60 11.11 1.33
C MET A 222 -5.89 12.27 2.31
N VAL A 223 -5.01 12.51 3.28
CA VAL A 223 -5.08 13.67 4.17
C VAL A 223 -4.90 14.97 3.38
N ASP A 224 -3.94 15.02 2.45
CA ASP A 224 -3.77 16.16 1.53
C ASP A 224 -5.03 16.45 0.71
N LEU A 225 -5.67 15.40 0.19
CA LEU A 225 -6.93 15.52 -0.54
C LEU A 225 -8.04 16.12 0.34
N GLN A 226 -8.19 15.64 1.59
CA GLN A 226 -9.18 16.20 2.52
C GLN A 226 -8.85 17.64 2.92
N ALA A 227 -7.57 17.97 3.06
CA ALA A 227 -7.09 19.30 3.40
C ALA A 227 -7.42 20.35 2.32
N ARG A 228 -7.67 19.95 1.06
CA ARG A 228 -8.18 20.88 0.03
C ARG A 228 -9.53 21.49 0.40
N ARG A 229 -10.30 20.84 1.29
CA ARG A 229 -11.58 21.34 1.80
C ARG A 229 -11.50 21.88 3.21
N GLU A 230 -10.82 21.15 4.09
CA GLU A 230 -10.78 21.48 5.52
C GLU A 230 -9.57 22.33 5.94
N GLY A 231 -8.64 22.57 5.02
CA GLY A 231 -7.35 23.22 5.30
C GLY A 231 -6.58 22.49 6.40
N ASP A 232 -5.95 23.26 7.26
CA ASP A 232 -5.10 22.79 8.36
C ASP A 232 -5.82 21.91 9.39
N ALA A 233 -7.15 21.95 9.43
CA ALA A 233 -7.92 21.09 10.35
C ALA A 233 -7.76 19.61 10.02
N ALA A 234 -7.67 19.22 8.74
CA ALA A 234 -7.46 17.82 8.36
C ALA A 234 -6.09 17.33 8.84
N TYR A 235 -5.04 18.13 8.62
CA TYR A 235 -3.68 17.80 9.07
C TYR A 235 -3.60 17.63 10.58
N ARG A 236 -4.17 18.57 11.35
CA ARG A 236 -4.22 18.47 12.82
C ARG A 236 -4.96 17.21 13.28
N ARG A 237 -6.09 16.91 12.64
CA ARG A 237 -6.95 15.79 13.04
C ARG A 237 -6.27 14.43 12.86
N TYR A 238 -5.56 14.24 11.76
CA TYR A 238 -4.94 12.95 11.42
C TYR A 238 -3.45 12.86 11.75
N LEU A 239 -2.87 13.89 12.38
CA LEU A 239 -1.47 13.86 12.82
C LEU A 239 -1.12 12.60 13.63
N PRO A 240 -1.94 12.14 14.60
CA PRO A 240 -1.61 10.93 15.36
C PRO A 240 -1.49 9.69 14.47
N GLN A 241 -2.42 9.51 13.52
CA GLN A 241 -2.43 8.34 12.64
C GLN A 241 -1.32 8.41 11.57
N LEU A 242 -0.99 9.61 11.06
CA LEU A 242 0.19 9.79 10.20
C LEU A 242 1.48 9.38 10.92
N GLN A 243 1.63 9.74 12.20
CA GLN A 243 2.80 9.37 13.00
C GLN A 243 2.82 7.86 13.29
N LYS A 244 1.67 7.25 13.60
CA LYS A 244 1.56 5.80 13.86
C LYS A 244 1.87 4.98 12.61
N GLU A 245 1.37 5.38 11.44
CA GLU A 245 1.73 4.73 10.18
C GLU A 245 3.23 4.87 9.88
N TYR A 246 3.82 6.05 10.08
CA TYR A 246 5.27 6.21 9.95
C TYR A 246 6.05 5.30 10.88
N ALA A 247 5.58 5.13 12.12
CA ALA A 247 6.20 4.22 13.09
C ALA A 247 6.16 2.76 12.62
N TYR A 248 5.06 2.32 11.99
CA TYR A 248 4.98 1.00 11.36
C TYR A 248 6.06 0.80 10.29
N TRP A 249 6.18 1.71 9.33
CA TRP A 249 7.18 1.60 8.26
C TRP A 249 8.62 1.67 8.78
N MET A 250 8.86 2.41 9.86
CA MET A 250 10.19 2.58 10.46
C MET A 250 10.49 1.57 11.58
N GLU A 251 9.61 0.59 11.80
CA GLU A 251 9.79 -0.36 12.88
C GLU A 251 11.01 -1.25 12.63
N GLY A 252 11.78 -1.49 13.69
CA GLY A 252 13.07 -2.19 13.58
C GLY A 252 14.27 -1.33 13.14
N SER A 253 14.08 -0.03 12.87
CA SER A 253 15.20 0.89 12.54
C SER A 253 16.20 1.10 13.69
N ALA A 254 15.71 1.08 14.94
CA ALA A 254 16.55 1.26 16.12
C ALA A 254 17.55 0.10 16.28
N GLY A 255 18.84 0.44 16.37
CA GLY A 255 19.92 -0.54 16.51
C GLY A 255 20.24 -1.33 15.24
N LEU A 256 19.63 -1.00 14.09
CA LEU A 256 19.93 -1.65 12.82
C LEU A 256 21.37 -1.35 12.38
N ARG A 257 22.14 -2.39 12.09
CA ARG A 257 23.53 -2.28 11.63
C ARG A 257 23.59 -1.93 10.14
N HIS A 258 24.75 -1.48 9.69
CA HIS A 258 24.97 -1.15 8.27
C HIS A 258 24.90 -2.44 7.43
N ASN A 259 24.33 -2.34 6.23
CA ASN A 259 24.04 -3.48 5.34
C ASN A 259 23.15 -4.56 5.97
N GLU A 260 22.23 -4.15 6.84
CA GLU A 260 21.24 -5.03 7.45
C GLU A 260 19.84 -4.53 7.10
N ALA A 261 18.88 -5.45 7.05
CA ALA A 261 17.48 -5.14 6.94
C ALA A 261 16.71 -5.81 8.08
N ARG A 262 15.70 -5.11 8.61
CA ARG A 262 14.75 -5.64 9.59
C ARG A 262 13.38 -5.15 9.21
N LEU A 263 12.45 -6.09 8.98
CA LEU A 263 11.11 -5.80 8.49
C LEU A 263 11.18 -4.92 7.24
N HIS A 264 10.46 -3.80 7.25
CA HIS A 264 10.43 -2.80 6.17
C HIS A 264 11.66 -1.91 6.10
N VAL A 265 12.59 -1.95 7.04
CA VAL A 265 13.74 -1.01 7.08
C VAL A 265 15.00 -1.68 6.55
N VAL A 266 15.70 -0.97 5.67
CA VAL A 266 17.04 -1.33 5.15
C VAL A 266 18.01 -0.22 5.52
N LYS A 267 19.13 -0.57 6.15
CA LYS A 267 20.23 0.37 6.38
C LYS A 267 21.38 0.06 5.44
N LEU A 268 21.70 0.98 4.54
CA LEU A 268 22.77 0.83 3.56
C LEU A 268 24.17 0.98 4.19
N ALA A 269 25.21 0.75 3.39
CA ALA A 269 26.60 0.77 3.84
C ALA A 269 27.04 2.13 4.41
N ASP A 270 26.55 3.22 3.84
CA ASP A 270 26.80 4.61 4.24
C ASP A 270 25.98 5.02 5.48
N GLY A 271 25.09 4.16 5.96
CA GLY A 271 24.18 4.43 7.07
C GLY A 271 22.84 5.04 6.66
N SER A 272 22.61 5.27 5.37
CA SER A 272 21.30 5.71 4.85
C SER A 272 20.22 4.70 5.21
N LEU A 273 19.08 5.21 5.69
CA LEU A 273 17.90 4.40 6.01
C LEU A 273 16.88 4.58 4.88
N LEU A 274 16.54 3.48 4.25
CA LEU A 274 15.48 3.37 3.25
C LEU A 274 14.55 2.22 3.64
N ASN A 275 13.46 2.08 2.90
CA ASN A 275 12.44 1.07 3.16
C ASN A 275 12.30 0.10 2.00
N ARG A 276 11.83 -1.11 2.33
CA ARG A 276 11.42 -2.16 1.40
C ARG A 276 10.03 -2.66 1.77
N TYR A 277 9.36 -3.29 0.82
CA TYR A 277 8.14 -4.06 1.12
C TYR A 277 8.49 -5.35 1.87
N TRP A 278 7.64 -5.72 2.82
CA TRP A 278 7.81 -6.83 3.74
C TRP A 278 6.45 -7.27 4.33
N ASP A 279 6.06 -8.54 4.13
CA ASP A 279 4.95 -9.13 4.88
C ASP A 279 5.49 -9.85 6.12
N ASN A 280 4.77 -9.85 7.24
CA ASN A 280 5.19 -10.48 8.50
C ASN A 280 5.05 -12.02 8.54
N ARG A 281 4.45 -12.65 7.53
CA ARG A 281 4.36 -14.10 7.34
C ARG A 281 5.24 -14.59 6.19
N ASP A 282 5.74 -15.81 6.31
CA ASP A 282 6.49 -16.58 5.30
C ASP A 282 5.79 -17.89 4.93
N THR A 283 4.46 -17.89 4.98
CA THR A 283 3.61 -19.02 4.54
C THR A 283 2.94 -18.66 3.20
N PRO A 284 2.36 -19.60 2.44
CA PRO A 284 1.58 -19.26 1.25
C PRO A 284 0.46 -18.26 1.58
N ARG A 285 0.17 -17.33 0.68
CA ARG A 285 -1.01 -16.44 0.73
C ARG A 285 -2.28 -17.27 0.82
N GLN A 286 -3.19 -16.91 1.70
CA GLN A 286 -4.41 -17.70 1.90
C GLN A 286 -5.30 -17.64 0.66
N GLU A 287 -5.39 -16.46 0.06
CA GLU A 287 -6.15 -16.12 -1.14
C GLU A 287 -5.56 -16.67 -2.45
N SER A 288 -4.32 -17.18 -2.43
CA SER A 288 -3.58 -17.72 -3.59
C SER A 288 -2.69 -18.90 -3.17
N PHE A 289 -3.22 -19.80 -2.32
CA PHE A 289 -2.46 -20.81 -1.58
C PHE A 289 -1.75 -21.81 -2.49
N LEU A 290 -2.45 -22.32 -3.51
CA LEU A 290 -1.88 -23.26 -4.46
C LEU A 290 -0.89 -22.63 -5.41
N GLU A 291 -1.16 -21.41 -5.87
CA GLU A 291 -0.30 -20.64 -6.77
C GLU A 291 1.06 -20.38 -6.11
N ASP A 292 1.04 -19.96 -4.84
CA ASP A 292 2.25 -19.74 -4.04
C ASP A 292 3.04 -21.03 -3.85
N ARG A 293 2.36 -22.13 -3.47
CA ARG A 293 3.01 -23.44 -3.29
C ARG A 293 3.62 -23.97 -4.58
N ALA A 294 2.92 -23.83 -5.70
CA ALA A 294 3.43 -24.21 -7.02
C ALA A 294 4.65 -23.37 -7.40
N THR A 295 4.63 -22.07 -7.11
CA THR A 295 5.76 -21.17 -7.35
C THR A 295 6.99 -21.56 -6.53
N ALA A 296 6.83 -21.79 -5.22
CA ALA A 296 7.93 -22.23 -4.37
C ALA A 296 8.50 -23.59 -4.78
N ALA A 297 7.66 -24.54 -5.23
CA ALA A 297 8.10 -25.82 -5.74
C ALA A 297 8.96 -25.71 -7.02
N ARG A 298 8.81 -24.64 -7.80
CA ARG A 298 9.65 -24.33 -8.97
C ARG A 298 10.98 -23.64 -8.61
N ALA A 299 11.22 -23.34 -7.34
CA ALA A 299 12.48 -22.79 -6.83
C ALA A 299 13.12 -23.69 -5.74
N PRO A 300 13.41 -24.97 -6.03
CA PRO A 300 13.91 -25.93 -5.03
C PRO A 300 15.25 -25.53 -4.40
N GLN A 301 15.99 -24.62 -5.04
CA GLN A 301 17.25 -24.07 -4.54
C GLN A 301 17.08 -23.00 -3.45
N ARG A 302 15.85 -22.57 -3.16
CA ARG A 302 15.55 -21.56 -2.12
C ARG A 302 14.68 -22.18 -1.02
N PRO A 303 14.84 -21.77 0.24
CA PRO A 303 13.86 -22.10 1.27
C PRO A 303 12.48 -21.60 0.86
N ALA A 304 11.46 -22.47 0.91
CA ALA A 304 10.11 -22.12 0.48
C ALA A 304 9.55 -20.89 1.21
N GLY A 305 9.87 -20.74 2.50
CA GLY A 305 9.49 -19.57 3.29
C GLY A 305 10.03 -18.24 2.75
N GLU A 306 11.24 -18.23 2.17
CA GLU A 306 11.77 -17.01 1.54
C GLU A 306 10.99 -16.67 0.26
N VAL A 307 10.63 -17.67 -0.54
CA VAL A 307 9.81 -17.47 -1.74
C VAL A 307 8.42 -16.93 -1.35
N TYR A 308 7.79 -17.52 -0.33
CA TYR A 308 6.50 -17.04 0.18
C TYR A 308 6.57 -15.62 0.73
N ARG A 309 7.64 -15.27 1.47
CA ARG A 309 7.87 -13.91 1.95
C ARG A 309 7.96 -12.90 0.80
N ASP A 310 8.70 -13.24 -0.26
CA ASP A 310 8.85 -12.37 -1.42
C ASP A 310 7.57 -12.24 -2.25
N LEU A 311 6.76 -13.30 -2.36
CA LEU A 311 5.42 -13.25 -2.98
C LEU A 311 4.49 -12.32 -2.19
N ARG A 312 4.45 -12.49 -0.87
CA ARG A 312 3.63 -11.62 0.00
C ARG A 312 4.09 -10.16 0.01
N ALA A 313 5.41 -9.92 0.02
CA ALA A 313 5.96 -8.58 -0.14
C ALA A 313 5.67 -8.00 -1.54
N GLY A 314 5.60 -8.85 -2.58
CA GLY A 314 5.10 -8.48 -3.91
C GLY A 314 3.66 -7.97 -3.85
N ALA A 315 2.78 -8.64 -3.10
CA ALA A 315 1.41 -8.18 -2.86
C ALA A 315 1.34 -6.91 -2.00
N GLU A 316 2.22 -6.73 -1.00
CA GLU A 316 2.34 -5.47 -0.26
C GLU A 316 2.76 -4.30 -1.18
N SER A 317 3.55 -4.57 -2.20
CA SER A 317 3.97 -3.52 -3.14
C SER A 317 2.83 -2.98 -4.01
N GLY A 318 1.69 -3.67 -4.04
CA GLY A 318 0.62 -3.45 -5.00
C GLY A 318 0.96 -3.92 -6.43
N TRP A 319 2.18 -4.42 -6.68
CA TRP A 319 2.66 -4.90 -7.98
C TRP A 319 2.86 -6.43 -8.00
N ASP A 320 1.82 -7.18 -7.65
CA ASP A 320 1.76 -8.65 -7.65
C ASP A 320 1.20 -9.19 -8.99
N PHE A 321 1.99 -9.67 -9.94
CA PHE A 321 3.45 -9.66 -9.95
C PHE A 321 4.01 -8.89 -11.15
N SER A 322 5.31 -8.64 -11.09
CA SER A 322 6.05 -7.84 -12.06
C SER A 322 7.49 -8.33 -12.20
N SER A 323 8.03 -8.26 -13.42
CA SER A 323 9.45 -8.43 -13.75
C SER A 323 10.36 -7.47 -12.99
N ARG A 324 9.79 -6.39 -12.44
CA ARG A 324 10.44 -5.49 -11.47
C ARG A 324 11.05 -6.26 -10.29
N TRP A 325 10.36 -7.29 -9.78
CA TRP A 325 10.78 -8.07 -8.62
C TRP A 325 11.54 -9.35 -8.95
N LEU A 326 11.58 -9.74 -10.23
CA LEU A 326 12.11 -11.02 -10.68
C LEU A 326 13.59 -10.91 -11.01
N ASP A 327 14.38 -11.84 -10.51
CA ASP A 327 15.82 -11.84 -10.74
C ASP A 327 16.18 -11.97 -12.23
N ASP A 328 15.51 -12.90 -12.92
CA ASP A 328 15.67 -13.14 -14.35
C ASP A 328 14.77 -12.25 -15.22
N GLY A 329 13.88 -11.46 -14.58
CA GLY A 329 12.90 -10.62 -15.24
C GLY A 329 11.82 -11.39 -16.01
N ARG A 330 11.60 -12.68 -15.71
CA ARG A 330 10.71 -13.57 -16.45
C ARG A 330 9.89 -14.50 -15.55
N GLU A 331 10.55 -15.34 -14.75
CA GLU A 331 9.89 -16.41 -13.99
C GLU A 331 9.57 -15.95 -12.58
N LEU A 332 8.31 -16.13 -12.16
CA LEU A 332 7.86 -15.75 -10.82
C LEU A 332 8.63 -16.48 -9.70
N ALA A 333 9.12 -17.69 -9.95
CA ALA A 333 9.95 -18.45 -9.02
C ALA A 333 11.28 -17.74 -8.67
N SER A 334 11.72 -16.77 -9.48
CA SER A 334 12.90 -15.95 -9.24
C SER A 334 12.63 -14.67 -8.44
N ILE A 335 11.39 -14.46 -7.96
CA ILE A 335 10.98 -13.26 -7.21
C ILE A 335 11.84 -13.01 -5.98
N ARG A 336 12.29 -11.78 -5.77
CA ARG A 336 13.11 -11.39 -4.62
C ARG A 336 12.81 -9.98 -4.12
N THR A 337 11.51 -9.69 -3.95
CA THR A 337 10.98 -8.39 -3.55
C THR A 337 11.68 -7.80 -2.31
N THR A 338 11.95 -8.62 -1.29
CA THR A 338 12.58 -8.16 -0.04
C THR A 338 14.08 -7.85 -0.18
N ALA A 339 14.71 -8.24 -1.30
CA ALA A 339 16.08 -7.85 -1.64
C ALA A 339 16.16 -6.46 -2.31
N ILE A 340 15.00 -5.84 -2.60
CA ILE A 340 14.89 -4.64 -3.40
C ILE A 340 14.40 -3.49 -2.51
N VAL A 341 15.09 -2.35 -2.60
CA VAL A 341 14.67 -1.05 -2.04
C VAL A 341 13.91 -0.31 -3.13
N PRO A 342 12.57 -0.20 -3.03
CA PRO A 342 11.73 0.33 -4.10
C PRO A 342 11.73 1.85 -4.12
N VAL A 343 11.82 2.45 -5.30
CA VAL A 343 11.85 3.91 -5.44
C VAL A 343 10.50 4.58 -5.19
N ASP A 344 9.40 3.90 -5.52
CA ASP A 344 8.04 4.34 -5.19
C ASP A 344 7.79 4.41 -3.69
N LEU A 345 8.07 3.32 -2.94
CA LEU A 345 7.87 3.29 -1.49
C LEU A 345 8.65 4.41 -0.80
N ASN A 346 9.91 4.60 -1.15
CA ASN A 346 10.75 5.61 -0.52
C ASN A 346 10.32 7.03 -0.89
N ALA A 347 9.84 7.26 -2.12
CA ALA A 347 9.25 8.53 -2.49
C ALA A 347 7.94 8.82 -1.71
N LEU A 348 7.08 7.81 -1.54
CA LEU A 348 5.85 7.95 -0.74
C LEU A 348 6.16 8.22 0.74
N LEU A 349 7.18 7.57 1.31
CA LEU A 349 7.60 7.84 2.69
C LEU A 349 8.23 9.22 2.87
N TYR A 350 8.92 9.74 1.84
CA TYR A 350 9.36 11.14 1.83
C TYR A 350 8.13 12.07 1.92
N HIS A 351 7.09 11.80 1.13
CA HIS A 351 5.86 12.57 1.19
C HIS A 351 5.18 12.46 2.56
N LEU A 352 5.10 11.27 3.16
CA LEU A 352 4.59 11.07 4.53
C LEU A 352 5.36 11.90 5.56
N GLU A 353 6.71 11.89 5.52
CA GLU A 353 7.55 12.69 6.41
C GLU A 353 7.29 14.19 6.25
N ARG A 354 7.14 14.68 5.01
CA ARG A 354 6.78 16.08 4.71
C ARG A 354 5.39 16.44 5.21
N THR A 355 4.42 15.54 5.06
CA THR A 355 3.03 15.75 5.50
C THR A 355 2.92 15.76 7.02
N ILE A 356 3.68 14.91 7.73
CA ILE A 356 3.78 14.98 9.20
C ILE A 356 4.42 16.29 9.64
N ALA A 357 5.50 16.73 8.99
CA ALA A 357 6.13 18.01 9.31
C ALA A 357 5.13 19.18 9.17
N LYS A 358 4.34 19.19 8.08
CA LYS A 358 3.27 20.17 7.85
C LYS A 358 2.19 20.09 8.93
N ALA A 359 1.72 18.89 9.27
CA ALA A 359 0.72 18.70 10.32
C ALA A 359 1.21 19.14 11.71
N CYS A 360 2.49 18.93 12.01
CA CYS A 360 3.12 19.45 13.21
C CYS A 360 3.24 20.98 13.20
N ALA A 361 3.57 21.60 12.07
CA ALA A 361 3.56 23.06 11.92
C ALA A 361 2.15 23.64 12.16
N SER A 362 1.12 23.06 11.53
CA SER A 362 -0.30 23.42 11.72
C SER A 362 -0.81 23.20 13.15
N SER A 363 -0.09 22.42 13.96
CA SER A 363 -0.33 22.17 15.38
C SER A 363 0.60 22.95 16.32
N ALA A 364 1.44 23.85 15.78
CA ALA A 364 2.46 24.60 16.51
C ALA A 364 3.51 23.73 17.27
N LEU A 365 3.76 22.50 16.80
CA LEU A 365 4.70 21.54 17.39
C LEU A 365 6.08 21.63 16.72
N LYS A 366 6.84 22.70 17.02
CA LYS A 366 8.12 23.02 16.36
C LYS A 366 9.15 21.89 16.36
N ALA A 367 9.34 21.20 17.49
CA ALA A 367 10.31 20.11 17.59
C ALA A 367 9.92 18.91 16.69
N CYS A 368 8.62 18.63 16.59
CA CYS A 368 8.12 17.60 15.68
C CYS A 368 8.35 18.01 14.22
N GLU A 369 7.97 19.24 13.85
CA GLU A 369 8.16 19.79 12.50
C GLU A 369 9.63 19.67 12.05
N GLN A 370 10.56 20.16 12.88
CA GLN A 370 11.99 20.08 12.59
C GLN A 370 12.49 18.63 12.49
N GLY A 371 12.04 17.76 13.39
CA GLY A 371 12.42 16.35 13.40
C GLY A 371 12.00 15.61 12.13
N TYR A 372 10.75 15.78 11.69
CA TYR A 372 10.27 15.17 10.44
C TYR A 372 10.81 15.85 9.18
N GLY A 373 11.02 17.17 9.20
CA GLY A 373 11.69 17.88 8.12
C GLY A 373 13.11 17.37 7.89
N ALA A 374 13.88 17.12 8.95
CA ALA A 374 15.22 16.55 8.84
C ALA A 374 15.21 15.09 8.35
N ARG A 375 14.20 14.29 8.71
CA ARG A 375 14.02 12.92 8.20
C ARG A 375 13.73 12.91 6.70
N ALA A 376 12.79 13.76 6.26
CA ALA A 376 12.46 13.94 4.85
C ALA A 376 13.71 14.32 4.02
N GLU A 377 14.52 15.25 4.52
CA GLU A 377 15.74 15.67 3.81
C GLU A 377 16.78 14.55 3.72
N LYS A 378 16.98 13.78 4.81
CA LYS A 378 17.87 12.60 4.77
C LYS A 378 17.39 11.55 3.78
N ARG A 379 16.08 11.30 3.73
CA ARG A 379 15.50 10.35 2.77
C ARG A 379 15.64 10.85 1.34
N ARG A 380 15.36 12.13 1.08
CA ARG A 380 15.57 12.77 -0.23
C ARG A 380 17.00 12.56 -0.70
N GLN A 381 17.99 12.84 0.16
CA GLN A 381 19.40 12.62 -0.16
C GLN A 381 19.69 11.15 -0.46
N ALA A 382 19.21 10.21 0.36
CA ALA A 382 19.42 8.78 0.12
C ALA A 382 18.78 8.29 -1.19
N ILE A 383 17.60 8.81 -1.56
CA ILE A 383 16.97 8.50 -2.86
C ILE A 383 17.82 9.06 -4.00
N GLU A 384 18.28 10.31 -3.88
CA GLU A 384 19.12 10.93 -4.90
C GLU A 384 20.49 10.23 -5.05
N ASP A 385 21.04 9.64 -3.98
CA ASP A 385 22.33 8.96 -4.03
C ASP A 385 22.24 7.51 -4.51
N HIS A 386 21.21 6.77 -4.09
CA HIS A 386 21.15 5.31 -4.27
C HIS A 386 20.11 4.84 -5.28
N LEU A 387 19.03 5.61 -5.49
CA LEU A 387 17.90 5.21 -6.35
C LEU A 387 17.92 5.94 -7.70
N TRP A 388 19.11 6.37 -8.14
CA TRP A 388 19.32 7.03 -9.41
C TRP A 388 20.16 6.17 -10.35
N HIS A 389 19.64 5.93 -11.55
CA HIS A 389 20.35 5.20 -12.59
C HIS A 389 21.09 6.17 -13.54
N PRO A 390 22.38 5.94 -13.86
CA PRO A 390 23.15 6.82 -14.75
C PRO A 390 22.53 7.05 -16.14
N ALA A 391 21.71 6.10 -16.61
CA ALA A 391 20.95 6.23 -17.87
C ALA A 391 19.84 7.31 -17.83
N GLY A 392 19.64 7.99 -16.70
CA GLY A 392 18.80 9.19 -16.64
C GLY A 392 17.40 8.97 -16.08
N TYR A 393 17.21 8.00 -15.18
CA TYR A 393 15.93 7.76 -14.53
C TYR A 393 16.13 7.25 -13.10
N TYR A 394 15.13 7.44 -12.26
CA TYR A 394 15.08 6.82 -10.94
C TYR A 394 14.83 5.31 -11.04
N ALA A 395 15.52 4.50 -10.25
CA ALA A 395 15.45 3.06 -10.28
C ALA A 395 15.42 2.48 -8.87
N ASP A 396 14.88 1.27 -8.74
CA ASP A 396 15.00 0.50 -7.51
C ASP A 396 16.46 0.08 -7.27
N TYR A 397 16.80 -0.25 -6.03
CA TYR A 397 18.16 -0.67 -5.65
C TYR A 397 18.15 -2.07 -5.03
N ASP A 398 18.95 -2.98 -5.59
CA ASP A 398 19.19 -4.30 -5.00
C ASP A 398 20.21 -4.12 -3.86
N TRP A 399 19.74 -4.10 -2.61
CA TRP A 399 20.58 -3.79 -1.46
C TRP A 399 21.51 -4.94 -1.08
N GLN A 400 21.18 -6.16 -1.49
CA GLN A 400 22.02 -7.33 -1.27
C GLN A 400 23.18 -7.36 -2.26
N ARG A 401 22.93 -6.99 -3.52
CA ARG A 401 23.96 -6.90 -4.58
C ARG A 401 24.61 -5.53 -4.73
N ARG A 402 24.09 -4.54 -4.00
CA ARG A 402 24.59 -3.17 -3.92
C ARG A 402 24.65 -2.46 -5.27
N ARG A 403 23.60 -2.60 -6.07
CA ARG A 403 23.50 -1.95 -7.38
C ARG A 403 22.07 -1.52 -7.70
N PRO A 404 21.90 -0.42 -8.45
CA PRO A 404 20.62 -0.09 -9.06
C PRO A 404 20.13 -1.22 -9.97
N ILE A 405 18.81 -1.39 -10.05
CA ILE A 405 18.18 -2.30 -11.02
C ILE A 405 18.13 -1.61 -12.38
N GLU A 406 18.74 -2.23 -13.38
CA GLU A 406 18.92 -1.69 -14.74
C GLU A 406 17.68 -1.85 -15.63
N ARG A 407 16.48 -1.62 -15.08
CA ARG A 407 15.21 -1.77 -15.79
C ARG A 407 14.27 -0.64 -15.41
N ILE A 408 14.12 0.33 -16.31
CA ILE A 408 13.13 1.39 -16.15
C ILE A 408 11.72 0.80 -16.08
N ASN A 409 10.91 1.36 -15.19
CA ASN A 409 9.50 1.03 -15.02
C ASN A 409 8.76 2.28 -14.54
N ALA A 410 7.43 2.24 -14.52
CA ALA A 410 6.62 3.42 -14.18
C ALA A 410 6.87 3.96 -12.75
N ALA A 411 7.46 3.17 -11.84
CA ALA A 411 7.81 3.64 -10.50
C ALA A 411 8.87 4.78 -10.54
N SER A 412 9.64 4.89 -11.62
CA SER A 412 10.59 5.98 -11.85
C SER A 412 9.97 7.39 -11.76
N LEU A 413 8.63 7.50 -11.87
CA LEU A 413 7.90 8.76 -11.82
C LEU A 413 7.45 9.16 -10.40
N PHE A 414 7.54 8.28 -9.41
CA PHE A 414 7.12 8.61 -8.03
C PHE A 414 7.96 9.74 -7.39
N PRO A 415 9.29 9.83 -7.62
CA PRO A 415 10.07 10.99 -7.19
C PRO A 415 9.59 12.34 -7.76
N LEU A 416 9.04 12.33 -8.98
CA LEU A 416 8.42 13.52 -9.58
C LEU A 416 7.05 13.78 -8.94
N PHE A 417 6.23 12.74 -8.78
CA PHE A 417 4.89 12.83 -8.18
C PHE A 417 4.91 13.38 -6.74
N THR A 418 5.95 13.07 -5.98
CA THR A 418 6.15 13.51 -4.59
C THR A 418 6.89 14.86 -4.49
N GLY A 419 7.34 15.41 -5.61
CA GLY A 419 8.07 16.67 -5.67
C GLY A 419 9.47 16.62 -5.04
N LEU A 420 10.07 15.42 -4.91
CA LEU A 420 11.39 15.25 -4.28
C LEU A 420 12.54 15.43 -5.27
N ALA A 421 12.31 15.14 -6.55
CA ALA A 421 13.33 15.15 -7.57
C ALA A 421 13.91 16.55 -7.82
N SER A 422 15.20 16.66 -8.12
CA SER A 422 15.73 17.88 -8.75
C SER A 422 15.13 18.11 -10.14
N ALA A 423 15.06 19.37 -10.59
CA ALA A 423 14.53 19.73 -11.91
C ALA A 423 15.30 19.08 -13.07
N GLU A 424 16.62 18.92 -12.92
CA GLU A 424 17.47 18.23 -13.89
C GLU A 424 17.07 16.75 -14.01
N ARG A 425 17.03 16.03 -12.88
CA ARG A 425 16.69 14.60 -12.87
C ARG A 425 15.24 14.35 -13.28
N ALA A 426 14.33 15.25 -12.95
CA ALA A 426 12.96 15.21 -13.44
C ALA A 426 12.91 15.32 -14.98
N GLY A 427 13.69 16.22 -15.57
CA GLY A 427 13.84 16.33 -17.03
C GLY A 427 14.36 15.05 -17.66
N ARG A 428 15.48 14.52 -17.16
CA ARG A 428 16.08 13.28 -17.68
C ARG A 428 15.16 12.07 -17.53
N THR A 429 14.43 11.99 -16.41
CA THR A 429 13.44 10.93 -16.18
C THR A 429 12.30 11.03 -17.18
N ALA A 430 11.79 12.24 -17.43
CA ALA A 430 10.75 12.48 -18.43
C ALA A 430 11.20 12.04 -19.83
N ASP A 431 12.43 12.38 -20.24
CA ASP A 431 13.00 11.97 -21.53
C ASP A 431 13.10 10.43 -21.63
N SER A 432 13.59 9.78 -20.57
CA SER A 432 13.72 8.32 -20.51
C SER A 432 12.35 7.61 -20.56
N VAL A 433 11.36 8.16 -19.85
CA VAL A 433 9.97 7.65 -19.83
C VAL A 433 9.32 7.80 -21.19
N ALA A 434 9.44 8.98 -21.83
CA ALA A 434 8.93 9.21 -23.17
C ALA A 434 9.53 8.22 -24.18
N ALA A 435 10.83 7.96 -24.08
CA ALA A 435 11.55 7.07 -25.00
C ALA A 435 11.21 5.58 -24.79
N GLN A 436 10.95 5.14 -23.56
CA GLN A 436 10.93 3.71 -23.22
C GLN A 436 9.57 3.17 -22.74
N LEU A 437 8.73 4.01 -22.12
CA LEU A 437 7.48 3.57 -21.49
C LEU A 437 6.22 4.13 -22.14
N LEU A 438 6.31 5.22 -22.91
CA LEU A 438 5.15 5.73 -23.64
C LEU A 438 4.74 4.75 -24.75
N ARG A 439 3.44 4.46 -24.84
CA ARG A 439 2.82 3.60 -25.85
C ARG A 439 1.56 4.27 -26.43
N PRO A 440 0.92 3.72 -27.47
CA PRO A 440 -0.28 4.32 -28.05
C PRO A 440 -1.45 4.48 -27.06
N GLY A 441 -1.62 3.55 -26.11
CA GLY A 441 -2.70 3.58 -25.11
C GLY A 441 -2.35 4.25 -23.78
N GLY A 442 -1.17 4.86 -23.64
CA GLY A 442 -0.74 5.52 -22.41
C GLY A 442 0.66 5.09 -21.97
N LEU A 443 0.89 5.08 -20.66
CA LEU A 443 2.15 4.67 -20.04
C LEU A 443 2.17 3.17 -19.76
N ALA A 444 3.17 2.48 -20.28
CA ALA A 444 3.49 1.09 -19.95
C ALA A 444 4.01 0.95 -18.52
N THR A 445 3.66 -0.16 -17.87
CA THR A 445 4.11 -0.46 -16.50
C THR A 445 5.61 -0.74 -16.45
N THR A 446 6.11 -1.55 -17.38
CA THR A 446 7.53 -1.89 -17.58
C THR A 446 7.83 -1.97 -19.07
N THR A 447 9.08 -2.28 -19.42
CA THR A 447 9.52 -2.58 -20.80
C THR A 447 9.54 -4.07 -21.13
N ARG A 448 8.94 -4.92 -20.28
CA ARG A 448 9.03 -6.39 -20.39
C ARG A 448 7.66 -7.03 -20.43
N ALA A 449 7.44 -7.88 -21.41
CA ALA A 449 6.30 -8.78 -21.45
C ALA A 449 6.64 -10.12 -20.78
N SER A 450 6.44 -10.18 -19.46
CA SER A 450 6.74 -11.39 -18.65
C SER A 450 5.56 -12.37 -18.56
N GLY A 451 4.35 -11.94 -18.94
CA GLY A 451 3.10 -12.64 -18.65
C GLY A 451 2.50 -12.33 -17.27
N GLN A 452 3.23 -11.62 -16.41
CA GLN A 452 2.69 -11.08 -15.16
C GLN A 452 1.87 -9.81 -15.44
N GLN A 453 0.98 -9.45 -14.51
CA GLN A 453 0.02 -8.37 -14.74
C GLN A 453 0.59 -6.96 -14.60
N TRP A 454 1.63 -6.76 -13.79
CA TRP A 454 2.32 -5.46 -13.63
C TRP A 454 3.53 -5.36 -14.55
N ASP A 455 3.30 -5.59 -15.83
CA ASP A 455 4.30 -5.63 -16.90
C ASP A 455 3.66 -5.27 -18.25
N GLU A 456 4.49 -5.11 -19.28
CA GLU A 456 3.99 -4.91 -20.66
C GLU A 456 3.14 -6.12 -21.11
N PRO A 457 2.00 -5.93 -21.80
CA PRO A 457 1.48 -4.69 -22.40
C PRO A 457 0.54 -3.88 -21.50
N ASN A 458 0.44 -4.19 -20.20
CA ASN A 458 -0.55 -3.55 -19.35
C ASN A 458 -0.14 -2.13 -18.92
N GLY A 459 -1.13 -1.24 -18.90
CA GLY A 459 -1.10 0.06 -18.26
C GLY A 459 -2.18 0.14 -17.17
N TRP A 460 -1.81 0.73 -16.04
CA TRP A 460 -2.66 0.83 -14.85
C TRP A 460 -2.98 2.28 -14.55
N ALA A 461 -4.25 2.59 -14.35
CA ALA A 461 -4.76 3.92 -14.02
C ALA A 461 -3.93 4.66 -12.94
N PRO A 462 -3.58 4.07 -11.78
CA PRO A 462 -2.77 4.76 -10.78
C PRO A 462 -1.42 5.26 -11.31
N LEU A 463 -0.75 4.48 -12.16
CA LEU A 463 0.54 4.82 -12.73
C LEU A 463 0.43 5.95 -13.76
N GLN A 464 -0.69 6.01 -14.49
CA GLN A 464 -0.98 7.13 -15.39
C GLN A 464 -1.14 8.43 -14.60
N TRP A 465 -1.88 8.37 -13.49
CA TRP A 465 -2.09 9.54 -12.65
C TRP A 465 -0.80 10.04 -12.00
N VAL A 466 -0.01 9.13 -11.43
CA VAL A 466 1.32 9.43 -10.87
C VAL A 466 2.20 10.11 -11.92
N ALA A 467 2.23 9.57 -13.14
CA ALA A 467 2.98 10.14 -14.25
C ALA A 467 2.52 11.54 -14.61
N VAL A 468 1.22 11.73 -14.85
CA VAL A 468 0.63 13.01 -15.24
C VAL A 468 0.90 14.08 -14.18
N GLN A 469 0.60 13.79 -12.92
CA GLN A 469 0.81 14.75 -11.84
C GLN A 469 2.30 15.05 -11.62
N GLY A 470 3.14 14.03 -11.61
CA GLY A 470 4.59 14.21 -11.44
C GLY A 470 5.20 15.02 -12.57
N LEU A 471 4.87 14.75 -13.82
CA LEU A 471 5.39 15.50 -14.97
C LEU A 471 4.92 16.96 -14.96
N ARG A 472 3.64 17.22 -14.66
CA ARG A 472 3.09 18.58 -14.52
C ARG A 472 3.78 19.38 -13.42
N ALA A 473 4.08 18.74 -12.28
CA ALA A 473 4.77 19.40 -11.17
C ALA A 473 6.17 19.93 -11.55
N TYR A 474 6.76 19.43 -12.64
CA TYR A 474 8.07 19.84 -13.17
C TYR A 474 7.99 20.53 -14.55
N GLY A 475 6.81 21.04 -14.93
CA GLY A 475 6.62 21.76 -16.19
C GLY A 475 6.78 20.91 -17.45
N ARG A 476 6.60 19.59 -17.34
CA ARG A 476 6.63 18.63 -18.47
C ARG A 476 5.21 18.38 -18.99
N ASP A 477 4.44 19.46 -19.15
CA ASP A 477 3.00 19.43 -19.43
C ASP A 477 2.66 18.71 -20.73
N ALA A 478 3.46 18.87 -21.79
CA ALA A 478 3.23 18.22 -23.08
C ALA A 478 3.27 16.69 -22.98
N LEU A 479 4.26 16.12 -22.27
CA LEU A 479 4.35 14.67 -22.07
C LEU A 479 3.24 14.17 -21.13
N ALA A 480 2.91 14.94 -20.09
CA ALA A 480 1.80 14.62 -19.20
C ALA A 480 0.47 14.57 -19.95
N GLU A 481 0.21 15.55 -20.82
CA GLU A 481 -0.98 15.58 -21.66
C GLU A 481 -1.02 14.43 -22.66
N ASP A 482 0.10 14.08 -23.29
CA ASP A 482 0.17 12.95 -24.22
C ASP A 482 -0.17 11.62 -23.52
N ILE A 483 0.40 11.37 -22.32
CA ILE A 483 0.06 10.20 -21.50
C ILE A 483 -1.43 10.20 -21.14
N GLY A 484 -1.93 11.32 -20.60
CA GLY A 484 -3.31 11.44 -20.12
C GLY A 484 -4.34 11.25 -21.23
N ARG A 485 -4.13 11.87 -22.40
CA ARG A 485 -5.03 11.77 -23.55
C ARG A 485 -5.03 10.37 -24.15
N ARG A 486 -3.87 9.72 -24.28
CA ARG A 486 -3.78 8.34 -24.80
C ARG A 486 -4.50 7.36 -23.89
N PHE A 487 -4.30 7.49 -22.58
CA PHE A 487 -4.99 6.61 -21.63
C PHE A 487 -6.50 6.85 -21.63
N LEU A 488 -6.97 8.10 -21.65
CA LEU A 488 -8.40 8.40 -21.80
C LEU A 488 -8.99 7.81 -23.07
N ALA A 489 -8.29 7.90 -24.20
CA ALA A 489 -8.74 7.30 -25.45
C ALA A 489 -8.85 5.78 -25.35
N GLN A 490 -7.88 5.12 -24.68
CA GLN A 490 -7.93 3.68 -24.43
C GLN A 490 -9.13 3.30 -23.54
N VAL A 491 -9.36 4.05 -22.44
CA VAL A 491 -10.50 3.83 -21.55
C VAL A 491 -11.82 3.99 -22.30
N GLN A 492 -11.96 5.07 -23.08
CA GLN A 492 -13.16 5.35 -23.86
C GLN A 492 -13.43 4.24 -24.88
N GLN A 493 -12.41 3.74 -25.58
CA GLN A 493 -12.58 2.65 -26.55
C GLN A 493 -13.06 1.35 -25.92
N VAL A 494 -12.54 0.99 -24.73
CA VAL A 494 -13.04 -0.18 -23.99
C VAL A 494 -14.48 0.04 -23.54
N TYR A 495 -14.80 1.24 -23.03
CA TYR A 495 -16.15 1.57 -22.61
C TYR A 495 -17.15 1.52 -23.79
N ASP A 496 -16.80 2.08 -24.94
CA ASP A 496 -17.68 2.09 -26.13
C ASP A 496 -17.99 0.67 -26.63
N ARG A 497 -17.06 -0.27 -26.46
CA ARG A 497 -17.24 -1.67 -26.89
C ARG A 497 -17.96 -2.51 -25.83
N GLU A 498 -17.57 -2.37 -24.57
CA GLU A 498 -17.94 -3.32 -23.51
C GLU A 498 -18.92 -2.74 -22.49
N GLY A 499 -19.18 -1.43 -22.53
CA GLY A 499 -20.04 -0.74 -21.58
C GLY A 499 -19.50 -0.74 -20.15
N LYS A 500 -18.17 -0.84 -19.95
CA LYS A 500 -17.58 -0.95 -18.62
C LYS A 500 -16.16 -0.41 -18.55
N LEU A 501 -15.72 -0.09 -17.33
CA LEU A 501 -14.32 0.15 -16.98
C LEU A 501 -13.74 -1.09 -16.30
N VAL A 502 -12.44 -1.28 -16.49
CA VAL A 502 -11.73 -2.48 -16.06
C VAL A 502 -10.52 -2.14 -15.21
N GLU A 503 -10.01 -3.13 -14.49
CA GLU A 503 -8.84 -3.01 -13.59
C GLU A 503 -7.59 -2.44 -14.29
N LYS A 504 -7.29 -2.90 -15.51
CA LYS A 504 -6.08 -2.58 -16.27
C LYS A 504 -6.34 -2.66 -17.78
N TYR A 505 -5.51 -1.97 -18.56
CA TYR A 505 -5.72 -1.80 -20.01
C TYR A 505 -4.50 -2.29 -20.80
N ASP A 506 -4.72 -2.92 -21.97
CA ASP A 506 -3.64 -3.16 -22.93
C ASP A 506 -3.28 -1.81 -23.57
N ILE A 507 -2.08 -1.29 -23.29
CA ILE A 507 -1.65 0.02 -23.78
C ILE A 507 -0.81 -0.05 -25.06
N SER A 508 -0.64 -1.23 -25.65
CA SER A 508 0.15 -1.44 -26.87
C SER A 508 -0.49 -0.84 -28.13
N GLY A 509 -1.77 -0.47 -28.07
CA GLY A 509 -2.58 -0.04 -29.21
C GLY A 509 -3.65 -1.07 -29.61
N ASN A 510 -3.65 -2.24 -28.99
CA ASN A 510 -4.82 -3.12 -29.01
C ASN A 510 -5.96 -2.49 -28.19
N GLN A 511 -7.19 -2.63 -28.68
CA GLN A 511 -8.33 -1.94 -28.09
C GLN A 511 -8.88 -2.63 -26.82
N GLY A 512 -8.15 -3.59 -26.24
CA GLY A 512 -8.62 -4.48 -25.17
C GLY A 512 -8.40 -3.98 -23.74
N GLY A 513 -9.12 -4.58 -22.80
CA GLY A 513 -8.64 -4.65 -21.41
C GLY A 513 -7.34 -5.44 -21.32
N GLY A 514 -6.57 -5.21 -20.25
CA GLY A 514 -5.33 -5.92 -20.00
C GLY A 514 -5.56 -7.35 -19.50
N GLY A 515 -4.47 -8.10 -19.31
CA GLY A 515 -4.51 -9.50 -18.88
C GLY A 515 -3.33 -9.92 -18.02
N GLY A 516 -3.04 -11.22 -17.97
CA GLY A 516 -1.91 -11.78 -17.21
C GLY A 516 -2.13 -11.82 -15.69
N GLY A 517 -1.17 -12.41 -14.98
CA GLY A 517 -1.26 -12.65 -13.54
C GLY A 517 -2.06 -13.91 -13.18
N GLU A 518 -2.52 -13.98 -11.93
CA GLU A 518 -3.12 -15.19 -11.34
C GLU A 518 -4.66 -15.24 -11.38
N TYR A 519 -5.33 -14.15 -11.81
CA TYR A 519 -6.80 -14.08 -11.89
C TYR A 519 -7.28 -13.33 -13.15
N PRO A 520 -8.53 -13.55 -13.59
CA PRO A 520 -9.11 -12.85 -14.76
C PRO A 520 -9.26 -11.34 -14.55
N LEU A 521 -9.37 -10.57 -15.64
CA LEU A 521 -9.65 -9.13 -15.59
C LEU A 521 -10.93 -8.84 -14.77
N GLN A 522 -10.88 -7.79 -13.93
CA GLN A 522 -12.00 -7.39 -13.08
C GLN A 522 -12.73 -6.16 -13.62
N ASP A 523 -14.04 -6.14 -13.41
CA ASP A 523 -14.96 -5.08 -13.82
C ASP A 523 -15.25 -4.12 -12.67
N GLY A 524 -15.40 -2.83 -12.97
CA GLY A 524 -15.69 -1.79 -11.99
C GLY A 524 -15.15 -0.43 -12.43
N PHE A 525 -13.87 -0.10 -12.34
CA PHE A 525 -12.94 -0.50 -11.28
C PHE A 525 -12.55 0.77 -10.52
N GLY A 526 -12.55 0.75 -9.19
CA GLY A 526 -12.45 1.93 -8.33
C GLY A 526 -11.38 2.97 -8.73
N TRP A 527 -10.13 2.57 -8.98
CA TRP A 527 -9.09 3.53 -9.42
C TRP A 527 -9.28 4.00 -10.86
N SER A 528 -9.88 3.19 -11.73
CA SER A 528 -9.97 3.46 -13.17
C SER A 528 -11.00 4.54 -13.35
N ASN A 529 -12.10 4.40 -12.63
CA ASN A 529 -13.16 5.36 -12.47
C ASN A 529 -12.61 6.71 -11.96
N GLY A 530 -11.87 6.68 -10.84
CA GLY A 530 -11.41 7.91 -10.22
C GLY A 530 -10.33 8.66 -11.02
N VAL A 531 -9.37 7.94 -11.59
CA VAL A 531 -8.35 8.53 -12.46
C VAL A 531 -8.96 9.03 -13.76
N THR A 532 -9.90 8.29 -14.36
CA THR A 532 -10.59 8.73 -15.58
C THR A 532 -11.30 10.06 -15.38
N LEU A 533 -12.06 10.23 -14.29
CA LEU A 533 -12.68 11.53 -13.98
C LEU A 533 -11.66 12.66 -13.86
N GLN A 534 -10.53 12.41 -13.18
CA GLN A 534 -9.48 13.41 -13.06
C GLN A 534 -8.83 13.75 -14.41
N LEU A 535 -8.57 12.75 -15.26
CA LEU A 535 -8.02 12.99 -16.59
C LEU A 535 -9.04 13.70 -17.50
N LEU A 536 -10.33 13.37 -17.43
CA LEU A 536 -11.39 14.08 -18.15
C LEU A 536 -11.45 15.54 -17.73
N ARG A 537 -11.30 15.86 -16.44
CA ARG A 537 -11.19 17.25 -15.97
C ARG A 537 -9.99 17.97 -16.58
N LEU A 538 -8.84 17.30 -16.68
CA LEU A 538 -7.61 17.92 -17.18
C LEU A 538 -7.54 18.04 -18.70
N TYR A 539 -8.06 17.04 -19.42
CA TYR A 539 -7.81 16.84 -20.86
C TYR A 539 -9.05 16.41 -21.65
N GLY A 540 -10.20 16.23 -21.01
CA GLY A 540 -11.44 15.85 -21.70
C GLY A 540 -11.98 16.97 -22.63
N PRO A 541 -13.03 16.67 -23.40
CA PRO A 541 -13.69 17.65 -24.25
C PRO A 541 -14.14 18.88 -23.43
N GLY A 542 -13.63 20.06 -23.76
CA GLY A 542 -13.95 21.31 -23.04
C GLY A 542 -12.98 21.71 -21.93
N ALA A 543 -11.93 20.92 -21.65
CA ALA A 543 -10.88 21.30 -20.71
C ALA A 543 -10.18 22.60 -21.16
N GLY A 544 -10.06 23.58 -20.25
CA GLY A 544 -9.43 24.88 -20.52
C GLY A 544 -10.36 25.99 -21.03
N ARG A 545 -11.68 25.81 -20.96
CA ARG A 545 -12.67 26.89 -21.14
C ARG A 545 -13.05 27.57 -19.83
#